data_AF-A0A1W2LMW9-F1
#
_entry.id   AF-A0A1W2LMW9-F1
#
_cell.length_a   1.000
_cell.length_b   1.000
_cell.length_c   1.000
_cell.angle_alpha   90.00
_cell.angle_beta   90.00
_cell.angle_gamma   90.00
#
_symmetry.space_group_name_H-M   'P 1'
#
loop_
_entity.id
_entity.type
_entity.pdbx_description
1 polymer ?
#
loop_
_entity_poly.entity_id
_entity_poly.type
_entity_poly.pdbx_seq_one_letter_code
_entity_poly.pdbx_strand_id
1 'polypeptide(L)'
;MILDHCYDDLALDAALDGLREGDLRAARTVLAESREDAETRGLRLDQLSKGLVGHADEIAELARQQDEPELWLMAGAAYLDEAMAIRGTGWAEGVGQERFKMVHQVGAKAIGPLHRAAELIPDDSTPWVNLMSAALVLSAPRDQRDEVWRETVRRSPAHFSAHMIRLQTLAPKWGGTEQEMLTFALETARAAPPGDPLTAIQPAACFEVYLMASRQLDDDRLDEFEKLYFSSERMQATLVAASDRWLAEEKPHPRGLQAHHYFAAAFACGGNAERAFLHLLGTRDRFYQRPWAYLDGSDPEGVYHRMVGRYWPSNLHLESPMDLSPVFPD
;
A
#
# COMPACT_ATOMS: atom_id res chain seq x y z
N MET A 1 -17.33 -3.71 -9.88
CA MET A 1 -16.13 -3.67 -9.04
C MET A 1 -15.18 -4.75 -9.48
N ILE A 2 -13.92 -4.39 -9.72
CA ILE A 2 -12.83 -5.31 -10.02
C ILE A 2 -12.05 -5.53 -8.72
N LEU A 3 -12.07 -6.76 -8.22
CA LEU A 3 -11.37 -7.16 -6.99
C LEU A 3 -9.92 -7.55 -7.29
N ASP A 4 -9.04 -7.37 -6.29
CA ASP A 4 -7.62 -7.75 -6.33
C ASP A 4 -6.83 -7.23 -7.53
N HIS A 5 -7.31 -6.13 -8.14
CA HIS A 5 -6.78 -5.56 -9.38
C HIS A 5 -6.84 -4.03 -9.34
N CYS A 6 -6.27 -3.45 -8.28
CA CYS A 6 -6.11 -2.00 -8.11
C CYS A 6 -4.83 -1.48 -8.80
N TYR A 7 -4.74 -1.73 -10.11
CA TYR A 7 -3.67 -1.26 -10.99
C TYR A 7 -4.11 -1.32 -12.45
N ASP A 8 -3.29 -0.78 -13.34
CA ASP A 8 -3.46 -0.87 -14.79
C ASP A 8 -2.13 -1.26 -15.43
N ASP A 9 -1.90 -2.57 -15.60
CA ASP A 9 -0.65 -3.12 -16.11
C ASP A 9 -0.91 -4.47 -16.80
N LEU A 10 -1.13 -4.43 -18.12
CA LEU A 10 -1.42 -5.63 -18.92
C LEU A 10 -0.26 -6.64 -18.95
N ALA A 11 0.98 -6.17 -18.78
CA ALA A 11 2.13 -7.08 -18.72
C ALA A 11 2.12 -7.84 -17.40
N LEU A 12 1.79 -7.18 -16.30
CA LEU A 12 1.58 -7.83 -15.01
C LEU A 12 0.42 -8.84 -15.07
N ASP A 13 -0.67 -8.52 -15.76
CA ASP A 13 -1.80 -9.45 -15.96
C ASP A 13 -1.35 -10.74 -16.65
N ALA A 14 -0.64 -10.61 -17.77
CA ALA A 14 -0.10 -11.76 -18.49
C ALA A 14 0.91 -12.56 -17.65
N ALA A 15 1.72 -11.89 -16.82
CA ALA A 15 2.64 -12.56 -15.91
C ALA A 15 1.92 -13.34 -14.80
N LEU A 16 0.85 -12.79 -14.23
CA LEU A 16 0.02 -13.46 -13.24
C LEU A 16 -0.71 -14.67 -13.83
N ASP A 17 -1.18 -14.59 -15.07
CA ASP A 17 -1.74 -15.74 -15.79
C ASP A 17 -0.70 -16.85 -15.97
N GLY A 18 0.52 -16.50 -16.41
CA GLY A 18 1.63 -17.45 -16.51
C GLY A 18 1.99 -18.11 -15.16
N LEU A 19 1.98 -17.33 -14.06
CA LEU A 19 2.21 -17.87 -12.72
C LEU A 19 1.16 -18.92 -12.31
N ARG A 20 -0.12 -18.72 -12.66
CA ARG A 20 -1.18 -19.70 -12.39
C ARG A 20 -0.95 -21.03 -13.11
N GLU A 21 -0.24 -21.00 -14.23
CA GLU A 21 0.18 -22.17 -14.99
C GLU A 21 1.54 -22.75 -14.52
N GLY A 22 2.17 -22.14 -13.51
CA GLY A 22 3.46 -22.54 -12.97
C GLY A 22 4.68 -22.00 -13.73
N ASP A 23 4.49 -21.04 -14.64
CA ASP A 23 5.57 -20.44 -15.44
C ASP A 23 6.11 -19.15 -14.82
N LEU A 24 7.28 -19.24 -14.17
CA LEU A 24 8.00 -18.11 -13.59
C LEU A 24 8.64 -17.17 -14.64
N ARG A 25 8.73 -17.55 -15.92
CA ARG A 25 9.46 -16.77 -16.93
C ARG A 25 8.81 -15.41 -17.17
N ALA A 26 7.48 -15.36 -17.24
CA ALA A 26 6.76 -14.10 -17.44
C ALA A 26 6.95 -13.17 -16.24
N ALA A 27 6.83 -13.69 -15.01
CA ALA A 27 7.09 -12.94 -13.78
C ALA A 27 8.52 -12.35 -13.74
N ARG A 28 9.53 -13.15 -14.09
CA ARG A 28 10.93 -12.68 -14.21
C ARG A 28 11.07 -11.59 -15.25
N THR A 29 10.44 -11.76 -16.40
CA THR A 29 10.54 -10.82 -17.53
C THR A 29 9.96 -9.46 -17.15
N VAL A 30 8.74 -9.42 -16.61
CA VAL A 30 8.09 -8.15 -16.26
C VAL A 30 8.80 -7.42 -15.12
N LEU A 31 9.43 -8.15 -14.19
CA LEU A 31 10.29 -7.53 -13.19
C LEU A 31 11.54 -6.96 -13.85
N ALA A 32 12.25 -7.74 -14.68
CA ALA A 32 13.48 -7.30 -15.34
C ALA A 32 13.26 -6.05 -16.22
N GLU A 33 12.12 -5.96 -16.90
CA GLU A 33 11.74 -4.80 -17.73
C GLU A 33 11.48 -3.53 -16.91
N SER A 34 11.10 -3.66 -15.64
CA SER A 34 10.78 -2.52 -14.78
C SER A 34 11.93 -2.08 -13.86
N ARG A 35 13.18 -2.53 -14.08
CA ARG A 35 14.33 -2.18 -13.21
C ARG A 35 14.57 -0.67 -13.06
N GLU A 36 14.29 0.10 -14.10
CA GLU A 36 14.45 1.56 -14.12
C GLU A 36 13.22 2.31 -13.59
N ASP A 37 12.14 1.61 -13.25
CA ASP A 37 10.90 2.16 -12.69
C ASP A 37 10.57 1.45 -11.39
N ALA A 38 11.07 2.01 -10.28
CA ALA A 38 10.90 1.46 -8.95
C ALA A 38 9.42 1.30 -8.53
N GLU A 39 8.54 2.22 -8.94
CA GLU A 39 7.12 2.15 -8.58
C GLU A 39 6.42 1.00 -9.29
N THR A 40 6.66 0.86 -10.60
CA THR A 40 6.11 -0.25 -11.39
C THR A 40 6.70 -1.57 -10.91
N ARG A 41 8.01 -1.64 -10.66
CA ARG A 41 8.65 -2.87 -10.15
C ARG A 41 8.13 -3.28 -8.79
N GLY A 42 7.96 -2.32 -7.88
CA GLY A 42 7.37 -2.56 -6.56
C GLY A 42 5.93 -3.03 -6.65
N LEU A 43 5.10 -2.41 -7.50
CA LEU A 43 3.73 -2.87 -7.75
C LEU A 43 3.68 -4.28 -8.32
N ARG A 44 4.48 -4.57 -9.36
CA ARG A 44 4.55 -5.89 -9.98
C ARG A 44 4.93 -6.95 -8.95
N LEU A 45 6.00 -6.69 -8.19
CA LEU A 45 6.45 -7.61 -7.14
C LEU A 45 5.36 -7.87 -6.11
N ASP A 46 4.71 -6.82 -5.59
CA ASP A 46 3.63 -6.94 -4.59
C ASP A 46 2.45 -7.81 -5.05
N GLN A 47 2.15 -7.85 -6.36
CA GLN A 47 1.09 -8.71 -6.88
C GLN A 47 1.58 -10.12 -7.20
N LEU A 48 2.78 -10.24 -7.78
CA LEU A 48 3.37 -11.53 -8.12
C LEU A 48 3.61 -12.37 -6.86
N SER A 49 4.17 -11.79 -5.79
CA SER A 49 4.55 -12.51 -4.58
C SER A 49 3.37 -13.20 -3.88
N LYS A 50 2.16 -12.63 -3.95
CA LYS A 50 0.94 -13.26 -3.43
C LYS A 50 0.64 -14.60 -4.11
N GLY A 51 0.89 -14.69 -5.42
CA GLY A 51 0.75 -15.92 -6.20
C GLY A 51 1.87 -16.94 -5.94
N LEU A 52 2.92 -16.55 -5.23
CA LEU A 52 4.08 -17.39 -4.91
C LEU A 52 4.06 -17.92 -3.47
N VAL A 53 3.02 -17.59 -2.69
CA VAL A 53 2.82 -18.11 -1.34
C VAL A 53 2.76 -19.63 -1.36
N GLY A 54 3.63 -20.29 -0.60
CA GLY A 54 3.80 -21.74 -0.57
C GLY A 54 4.92 -22.27 -1.44
N HIS A 55 5.54 -21.42 -2.27
CA HIS A 55 6.62 -21.77 -3.20
C HIS A 55 7.95 -21.05 -2.89
N ALA A 56 8.05 -20.29 -1.79
CA ALA A 56 9.23 -19.47 -1.51
C ALA A 56 10.54 -20.28 -1.41
N ASP A 57 10.52 -21.46 -0.77
CA ASP A 57 11.69 -22.34 -0.67
C ASP A 57 12.15 -22.87 -2.05
N GLU A 58 11.22 -23.19 -2.96
CA GLU A 58 11.53 -23.64 -4.32
C GLU A 58 12.16 -22.53 -5.16
N ILE A 59 11.61 -21.32 -5.06
CA ILE A 59 12.14 -20.14 -5.75
C ILE A 59 13.52 -19.76 -5.20
N ALA A 60 13.73 -19.86 -3.88
CA ALA A 60 15.04 -19.60 -3.26
C ALA A 60 16.10 -20.63 -3.69
N GLU A 61 15.74 -21.90 -3.85
CA GLU A 61 16.63 -22.91 -4.44
C GLU A 61 16.98 -22.58 -5.89
N LEU A 62 15.99 -22.21 -6.70
CA LEU A 62 16.22 -21.81 -8.09
C LEU A 62 17.11 -20.56 -8.17
N ALA A 63 16.91 -19.58 -7.28
CA ALA A 63 17.72 -18.38 -7.17
C ALA A 63 19.18 -18.72 -6.81
N ARG A 64 19.42 -19.70 -5.92
CA ARG A 64 20.78 -20.18 -5.63
C ARG A 64 21.48 -20.83 -6.81
N GLN A 65 20.72 -21.52 -7.67
CA GLN A 65 21.26 -22.21 -8.83
C GLN A 65 21.60 -21.26 -9.98
N GLN A 66 20.79 -20.22 -10.18
CA GLN A 66 20.90 -19.32 -11.33
C GLN A 66 21.53 -17.95 -10.98
N ASP A 67 21.51 -17.58 -9.70
CA ASP A 67 22.00 -16.31 -9.15
C ASP A 67 21.45 -15.07 -9.86
N GLU A 68 20.16 -15.10 -10.20
CA GLU A 68 19.48 -14.02 -10.89
C GLU A 68 18.77 -13.07 -9.91
N PRO A 69 18.86 -11.74 -10.12
CA PRO A 69 18.29 -10.77 -9.17
C PRO A 69 16.78 -10.88 -9.04
N GLU A 70 16.04 -11.14 -10.13
CA GLU A 70 14.58 -11.29 -10.07
C GLU A 70 14.14 -12.53 -9.27
N LEU A 71 14.89 -13.63 -9.35
CA LEU A 71 14.60 -14.84 -8.56
C LEU A 71 14.84 -14.59 -7.08
N TRP A 72 15.94 -13.92 -6.74
CA TRP A 72 16.23 -13.52 -5.36
C TRP A 72 15.18 -12.57 -4.80
N LEU A 73 14.75 -11.59 -5.60
CA LEU A 73 13.72 -10.62 -5.23
C LEU A 73 12.37 -11.31 -4.98
N MET A 74 11.94 -12.19 -5.90
CA MET A 74 10.71 -12.96 -5.74
C MET A 74 10.74 -13.91 -4.54
N ALA A 75 11.86 -14.61 -4.30
CA ALA A 75 12.01 -15.46 -3.12
C ALA A 75 11.86 -14.66 -1.82
N GLY A 76 12.51 -13.49 -1.75
CA GLY A 76 12.41 -12.60 -0.60
C GLY A 76 10.99 -12.11 -0.33
N ALA A 77 10.30 -11.65 -1.37
CA ALA A 77 8.92 -11.19 -1.27
C ALA A 77 7.94 -12.33 -0.93
N ALA A 78 8.13 -13.52 -1.53
CA ALA A 78 7.28 -14.68 -1.26
C ALA A 78 7.37 -15.13 0.22
N TYR A 79 8.57 -15.15 0.82
CA TYR A 79 8.69 -15.42 2.27
C TYR A 79 7.97 -14.36 3.13
N LEU A 80 7.97 -13.09 2.72
CA LEU A 80 7.24 -12.05 3.44
C LEU A 80 5.73 -12.26 3.35
N ASP A 81 5.21 -12.58 2.17
CA ASP A 81 3.78 -12.86 2.01
C ASP A 81 3.34 -14.13 2.74
N GLU A 82 4.18 -15.18 2.76
CA GLU A 82 3.95 -16.37 3.60
C GLU A 82 3.89 -16.00 5.09
N ALA A 83 4.84 -15.19 5.57
CA ALA A 83 4.85 -14.72 6.95
C ALA A 83 3.61 -13.87 7.28
N MET A 84 3.16 -13.04 6.35
CA MET A 84 1.94 -12.23 6.51
C MET A 84 0.67 -13.08 6.50
N ALA A 85 0.60 -14.11 5.65
CA ALA A 85 -0.50 -15.07 5.64
C ALA A 85 -0.62 -15.82 6.98
N ILE A 86 0.51 -16.19 7.60
CA ILE A 86 0.54 -16.81 8.94
C ILE A 86 0.10 -15.81 10.02
N ARG A 87 0.57 -14.56 9.95
CA ARG A 87 0.25 -13.50 10.92
C ARG A 87 -1.25 -13.18 10.92
N GLY A 88 -1.85 -13.11 9.74
CA GLY A 88 -3.21 -12.60 9.53
C GLY A 88 -3.31 -11.09 9.76
N THR A 89 -4.55 -10.59 9.80
CA THR A 89 -4.88 -9.15 9.93
C THR A 89 -4.95 -8.67 11.39
N GLY A 90 -4.77 -9.56 12.36
CA GLY A 90 -4.89 -9.27 13.79
C GLY A 90 -3.74 -8.45 14.40
N TRP A 91 -3.99 -7.95 15.60
CA TRP A 91 -3.00 -7.26 16.45
C TRP A 91 -1.96 -8.23 17.02
N ALA A 92 -0.77 -7.74 17.38
CA ALA A 92 0.30 -8.56 17.95
C ALA A 92 -0.16 -9.38 19.18
N GLU A 93 -1.01 -8.80 20.04
CA GLU A 93 -1.61 -9.47 21.19
C GLU A 93 -2.57 -10.62 20.83
N GLY A 94 -3.14 -10.59 19.62
CA GLY A 94 -4.01 -11.64 19.07
C GLY A 94 -3.27 -12.71 18.25
N VAL A 95 -2.00 -12.49 17.93
CA VAL A 95 -1.14 -13.50 17.28
C VAL A 95 -0.59 -14.40 18.38
N GLY A 96 -1.22 -15.56 18.62
CA GLY A 96 -0.74 -16.51 19.64
C GLY A 96 0.77 -16.81 19.48
N GLN A 97 1.47 -17.04 20.59
CA GLN A 97 2.94 -17.17 20.63
C GLN A 97 3.52 -18.13 19.56
N GLU A 98 2.84 -19.24 19.29
CA GLU A 98 3.23 -20.21 18.25
C GLU A 98 3.15 -19.62 16.84
N ARG A 99 2.09 -18.86 16.51
CA ARG A 99 2.00 -18.15 15.22
C ARG A 99 3.07 -17.09 15.13
N PHE A 100 3.30 -16.32 16.20
CA PHE A 100 4.33 -15.28 16.21
C PHE A 100 5.73 -15.85 15.94
N LYS A 101 6.08 -16.98 16.57
CA LYS A 101 7.33 -17.70 16.32
C LYS A 101 7.43 -18.14 14.86
N MET A 102 6.35 -18.66 14.29
CA MET A 102 6.32 -19.10 12.89
C MET A 102 6.47 -17.91 11.91
N VAL A 103 5.79 -16.79 12.16
CA VAL A 103 5.96 -15.53 11.40
C VAL A 103 7.43 -15.10 11.43
N HIS A 104 8.07 -15.12 12.60
CA HIS A 104 9.48 -14.77 12.73
C HIS A 104 10.40 -15.73 11.96
N GLN A 105 10.15 -17.04 12.04
CA GLN A 105 10.95 -18.04 11.35
C GLN A 105 10.86 -17.89 9.83
N VAL A 106 9.66 -17.72 9.29
CA VAL A 106 9.44 -17.56 7.84
C VAL A 106 9.94 -16.19 7.38
N GLY A 107 9.57 -15.10 8.07
CA GLY A 107 9.98 -13.76 7.70
C GLY A 107 11.51 -13.55 7.73
N ALA A 108 12.22 -14.23 8.64
CA ALA A 108 13.69 -14.16 8.69
C ALA A 108 14.35 -14.77 7.45
N LYS A 109 13.70 -15.74 6.77
CA LYS A 109 14.20 -16.31 5.52
C LYS A 109 14.21 -15.30 4.36
N ALA A 110 13.39 -14.24 4.42
CA ALA A 110 13.36 -13.20 3.40
C ALA A 110 14.65 -12.35 3.34
N ILE A 111 15.34 -12.19 4.48
CA ILE A 111 16.45 -11.23 4.63
C ILE A 111 17.62 -11.55 3.68
N GLY A 112 18.04 -12.80 3.61
CA GLY A 112 19.15 -13.24 2.74
C GLY A 112 18.88 -12.99 1.25
N PRO A 113 17.78 -13.52 0.69
CA PRO A 113 17.37 -13.26 -0.69
C PRO A 113 17.25 -11.77 -1.03
N LEU A 114 16.65 -10.96 -0.17
CA LEU A 114 16.48 -9.52 -0.43
C LEU A 114 17.82 -8.79 -0.45
N HIS A 115 18.74 -9.11 0.46
CA HIS A 115 20.10 -8.56 0.40
C HIS A 115 20.84 -9.01 -0.85
N ARG A 116 20.72 -10.28 -1.25
CA ARG A 116 21.36 -10.76 -2.47
C ARG A 116 20.82 -10.07 -3.73
N ALA A 117 19.52 -9.84 -3.80
CA ALA A 117 18.91 -9.03 -4.87
C ALA A 117 19.46 -7.59 -4.88
N ALA A 118 19.57 -6.96 -3.70
CA ALA A 118 20.14 -5.62 -3.56
C ALA A 118 21.63 -5.55 -3.91
N GLU A 119 22.41 -6.60 -3.68
CA GLU A 119 23.82 -6.69 -4.11
C GLU A 119 23.96 -6.79 -5.62
N LEU A 120 23.09 -7.56 -6.28
CA LEU A 120 23.11 -7.78 -7.73
C LEU A 120 22.65 -6.56 -8.52
N ILE A 121 21.74 -5.76 -7.95
CA ILE A 121 21.30 -4.47 -8.52
C ILE A 121 21.39 -3.38 -7.45
N PRO A 122 22.58 -2.78 -7.24
CA PRO A 122 22.82 -1.86 -6.13
C PRO A 122 21.92 -0.64 -6.03
N ASP A 123 21.37 -0.18 -7.17
CA ASP A 123 20.50 1.00 -7.24
C ASP A 123 19.00 0.67 -7.12
N ASP A 124 18.62 -0.62 -7.14
CA ASP A 124 17.22 -1.05 -7.01
C ASP A 124 16.71 -0.82 -5.59
N SER A 125 15.71 0.04 -5.42
CA SER A 125 15.05 0.27 -4.12
C SER A 125 14.11 -0.84 -3.70
N THR A 126 13.60 -1.66 -4.64
CA THR A 126 12.57 -2.68 -4.39
C THR A 126 12.95 -3.69 -3.30
N PRO A 127 14.17 -4.27 -3.27
CA PRO A 127 14.57 -5.14 -2.16
C PRO A 127 14.62 -4.40 -0.82
N TRP A 128 14.99 -3.12 -0.79
CA TRP A 128 15.01 -2.31 0.43
C TRP A 128 13.62 -2.00 0.97
N VAL A 129 12.65 -1.72 0.09
CA VAL A 129 11.23 -1.58 0.48
C VAL A 129 10.72 -2.86 1.14
N ASN A 130 11.07 -4.02 0.59
CA ASN A 130 10.71 -5.31 1.17
C ASN A 130 11.46 -5.56 2.49
N LEU A 131 12.72 -5.15 2.61
CA LEU A 131 13.44 -5.19 3.89
C LEU A 131 12.79 -4.28 4.95
N MET A 132 12.16 -3.15 4.57
CA MET A 132 11.39 -2.34 5.52
C MET A 132 10.18 -3.12 6.05
N SER A 133 9.44 -3.79 5.16
CA SER A 133 8.35 -4.68 5.55
C SER A 133 8.83 -5.82 6.45
N ALA A 134 9.96 -6.45 6.11
CA ALA A 134 10.59 -7.49 6.91
C ALA A 134 10.94 -6.97 8.32
N ALA A 135 11.58 -5.81 8.40
CA ALA A 135 11.97 -5.19 9.66
C ALA A 135 10.75 -4.85 10.54
N LEU A 136 9.62 -4.47 9.94
CA LEU A 136 8.38 -4.24 10.66
C LEU A 136 7.77 -5.55 11.18
N VAL A 137 7.62 -6.56 10.32
CA VAL A 137 7.04 -7.88 10.66
C VAL A 137 7.87 -8.61 11.72
N LEU A 138 9.20 -8.55 11.60
CA LEU A 138 10.14 -9.14 12.55
C LEU A 138 10.36 -8.28 13.80
N SER A 139 9.58 -7.20 13.96
CA SER A 139 9.68 -6.29 15.10
C SER A 139 11.12 -5.82 15.36
N ALA A 140 11.89 -5.57 14.30
CA ALA A 140 13.29 -5.17 14.40
C ALA A 140 13.44 -3.88 15.22
N PRO A 141 14.59 -3.67 15.89
CA PRO A 141 14.91 -2.42 16.57
C PRO A 141 14.75 -1.18 15.69
N ARG A 142 14.40 -0.03 16.31
CA ARG A 142 14.10 1.22 15.60
C ARG A 142 15.27 1.73 14.76
N ASP A 143 16.50 1.62 15.26
CA ASP A 143 17.73 1.99 14.55
C ASP A 143 17.92 1.18 13.25
N GLN A 144 17.63 -0.12 13.27
CA GLN A 144 17.67 -0.96 12.07
C GLN A 144 16.57 -0.56 11.07
N ARG A 145 15.35 -0.27 11.54
CA ARG A 145 14.28 0.24 10.66
C ARG A 145 14.64 1.58 10.03
N ASP A 146 15.31 2.45 10.79
CA ASP A 146 15.77 3.76 10.32
C ASP A 146 16.93 3.64 9.30
N GLU A 147 17.82 2.66 9.45
CA GLU A 147 18.87 2.35 8.47
C GLU A 147 18.27 1.89 7.13
N VAL A 148 17.38 0.89 7.16
CA VAL A 148 16.75 0.37 5.94
C VAL A 148 15.92 1.45 5.25
N TRP A 149 15.24 2.30 6.02
CA TRP A 149 14.56 3.49 5.49
C TRP A 149 15.53 4.41 4.74
N ARG A 150 16.69 4.74 5.33
CA ARG A 150 17.70 5.60 4.69
C ARG A 150 18.21 5.00 3.37
N GLU A 151 18.50 3.71 3.35
CA GLU A 151 18.92 3.02 2.12
C GLU A 151 17.83 3.02 1.05
N THR A 152 16.56 2.94 1.45
CA THR A 152 15.42 3.01 0.51
C THR A 152 15.29 4.40 -0.11
N VAL A 153 15.20 5.45 0.72
CA VAL A 153 15.01 6.82 0.21
C VAL A 153 16.24 7.40 -0.48
N ARG A 154 17.44 6.86 -0.21
CA ARG A 154 18.65 7.20 -0.97
C ARG A 154 18.52 6.78 -2.44
N ARG A 155 17.81 5.68 -2.72
CA ARG A 155 17.60 5.13 -4.07
C ARG A 155 16.34 5.68 -4.73
N SER A 156 15.24 5.73 -3.98
CA SER A 156 13.95 6.22 -4.47
C SER A 156 13.29 7.13 -3.42
N PRO A 157 13.58 8.45 -3.45
CA PRO A 157 13.15 9.40 -2.42
C PRO A 157 11.63 9.54 -2.28
N ALA A 158 10.88 9.33 -3.36
CA ALA A 158 9.43 9.50 -3.41
C ALA A 158 8.67 8.16 -3.43
N HIS A 159 9.33 7.04 -3.14
CA HIS A 159 8.69 5.73 -3.31
C HIS A 159 7.45 5.54 -2.42
N PHE A 160 6.27 5.49 -3.04
CA PHE A 160 4.96 5.44 -2.42
C PHE A 160 4.84 4.35 -1.35
N SER A 161 5.14 3.09 -1.70
CA SER A 161 5.06 1.98 -0.75
C SER A 161 6.05 2.13 0.41
N ALA A 162 7.26 2.64 0.15
CA ALA A 162 8.26 2.88 1.20
C ALA A 162 7.73 3.89 2.24
N HIS A 163 7.18 5.01 1.77
CA HIS A 163 6.59 6.04 2.63
C HIS A 163 5.39 5.50 3.42
N MET A 164 4.55 4.67 2.81
CA MET A 164 3.42 4.03 3.51
C MET A 164 3.90 3.06 4.61
N ILE A 165 4.97 2.29 4.38
CA ILE A 165 5.57 1.42 5.40
C ILE A 165 6.24 2.25 6.49
N ARG A 166 6.88 3.37 6.13
CA ARG A 166 7.48 4.30 7.09
C ARG A 166 6.42 4.91 8.00
N LEU A 167 5.28 5.31 7.45
CA LEU A 167 4.14 5.78 8.23
C LEU A 167 3.72 4.74 9.28
N GLN A 168 3.60 3.46 8.90
CA GLN A 168 3.29 2.38 9.84
C GLN A 168 4.36 2.25 10.93
N THR A 169 5.64 2.35 10.57
CA THR A 169 6.74 2.28 11.55
C THR A 169 6.65 3.36 12.63
N LEU A 170 6.13 4.53 12.28
CA LEU A 170 5.96 5.67 13.18
C LEU A 170 4.63 5.66 13.93
N ALA A 171 3.68 4.81 13.56
CA ALA A 171 2.40 4.70 14.24
C ALA A 171 2.58 4.15 15.68
N PRO A 172 1.72 4.56 16.64
CA PRO A 172 1.81 4.11 18.04
C PRO A 172 1.87 2.58 18.20
N LYS A 173 1.11 1.87 17.37
CA LYS A 173 1.05 0.40 17.37
C LYS A 173 2.37 -0.32 17.06
N TRP A 174 3.35 0.39 16.50
CA TRP A 174 4.65 -0.15 16.11
C TRP A 174 5.82 0.49 16.87
N GLY A 175 5.52 1.22 17.95
CA GLY A 175 6.50 1.81 18.86
C GLY A 175 6.88 3.26 18.55
N GLY A 176 6.18 3.93 17.63
CA GLY A 176 6.28 5.38 17.44
C GLY A 176 5.23 6.14 18.27
N THR A 177 4.94 7.37 17.85
CA THR A 177 3.89 8.21 18.47
C THR A 177 2.98 8.82 17.40
N GLU A 178 1.76 9.18 17.80
CA GLU A 178 0.81 9.85 16.90
C GLU A 178 1.42 11.15 16.34
N GLN A 179 2.10 11.93 17.18
CA GLN A 179 2.73 13.19 16.76
C GLN A 179 3.83 12.95 15.71
N GLU A 180 4.69 11.95 15.91
CA GLU A 180 5.73 11.59 14.93
C GLU A 180 5.10 11.19 13.59
N MET A 181 4.08 10.33 13.62
CA MET A 181 3.38 9.84 12.44
C MET A 181 2.69 10.98 11.67
N LEU A 182 1.92 11.83 12.35
CA LEU A 182 1.21 12.95 11.73
C LEU A 182 2.16 14.01 11.18
N THR A 183 3.27 14.28 11.88
CA THR A 183 4.30 15.21 11.41
C THR A 183 4.95 14.67 10.14
N PHE A 184 5.35 13.40 10.14
CA PHE A 184 5.93 12.74 8.98
C PHE A 184 4.99 12.76 7.78
N ALA A 185 3.71 12.45 7.97
CA ALA A 185 2.72 12.53 6.90
C ALA A 185 2.66 13.95 6.32
N LEU A 186 2.52 14.97 7.19
CA LEU A 186 2.40 16.39 6.80
C LEU A 186 3.61 16.87 5.98
N GLU A 187 4.80 16.57 6.44
CA GLU A 187 6.04 16.92 5.75
C GLU A 187 6.17 16.18 4.42
N THR A 188 5.85 14.89 4.40
CA THR A 188 5.90 14.05 3.19
C THR A 188 4.95 14.57 2.12
N ALA A 189 3.69 14.86 2.47
CA ALA A 189 2.71 15.35 1.50
C ALA A 189 3.07 16.75 0.95
N ARG A 190 3.72 17.59 1.76
CA ARG A 190 4.23 18.91 1.31
C ARG A 190 5.45 18.78 0.40
N ALA A 191 6.32 17.81 0.69
CA ALA A 191 7.54 17.56 -0.07
C ALA A 191 7.30 16.71 -1.34
N ALA A 192 6.17 16.00 -1.42
CA ALA A 192 5.80 15.19 -2.58
C ALA A 192 5.88 16.05 -3.86
N PRO A 193 6.44 15.52 -4.96
CA PRO A 193 6.46 16.22 -6.25
C PRO A 193 5.04 16.64 -6.67
N PRO A 194 4.86 17.78 -7.35
CA PRO A 194 3.58 18.11 -7.96
C PRO A 194 3.11 16.98 -8.88
N GLY A 195 1.82 16.62 -8.79
CA GLY A 195 1.26 15.52 -9.57
C GLY A 195 1.45 14.12 -8.98
N ASP A 196 2.11 14.00 -7.83
CA ASP A 196 2.44 12.70 -7.22
C ASP A 196 1.36 12.25 -6.21
N PRO A 197 0.85 11.00 -6.32
CA PRO A 197 -0.17 10.48 -5.40
C PRO A 197 0.35 10.27 -3.97
N LEU A 198 1.65 10.39 -3.69
CA LEU A 198 2.22 10.26 -2.35
C LEU A 198 1.57 11.21 -1.32
N THR A 199 0.89 12.27 -1.76
CA THR A 199 0.07 13.12 -0.87
C THR A 199 -1.04 12.35 -0.15
N ALA A 200 -1.47 11.18 -0.67
CA ALA A 200 -2.40 10.26 -0.03
C ALA A 200 -1.88 9.67 1.31
N ILE A 201 -0.62 9.90 1.65
CA ILE A 201 -0.11 9.64 3.00
C ILE A 201 -0.87 10.42 4.07
N GLN A 202 -1.45 11.60 3.73
CA GLN A 202 -2.30 12.38 4.62
C GLN A 202 -3.52 11.58 5.11
N PRO A 203 -4.47 11.20 4.23
CA PRO A 203 -5.61 10.40 4.65
C PRO A 203 -5.19 9.05 5.26
N ALA A 204 -4.09 8.45 4.80
CA ALA A 204 -3.59 7.22 5.42
C ALA A 204 -3.24 7.40 6.90
N ALA A 205 -2.61 8.51 7.28
CA ALA A 205 -2.30 8.82 8.67
C ALA A 205 -3.56 9.08 9.50
N CYS A 206 -4.57 9.72 8.92
CA CYS A 206 -5.88 9.93 9.56
C CYS A 206 -6.56 8.60 9.92
N PHE A 207 -6.50 7.61 9.03
CA PHE A 207 -7.06 6.29 9.31
C PHE A 207 -6.29 5.52 10.38
N GLU A 208 -4.99 5.76 10.55
CA GLU A 208 -4.25 5.22 11.69
C GLU A 208 -4.67 5.85 13.03
N VAL A 209 -4.97 7.15 13.05
CA VAL A 209 -5.56 7.80 14.24
C VAL A 209 -6.93 7.21 14.54
N TYR A 210 -7.77 7.05 13.52
CA TYR A 210 -9.09 6.42 13.65
C TYR A 210 -8.98 4.99 14.21
N LEU A 211 -8.01 4.20 13.73
CA LEU A 211 -7.74 2.85 14.25
C LEU A 211 -7.38 2.84 15.74
N MET A 212 -6.61 3.84 16.20
CA MET A 212 -6.26 3.97 17.61
C MET A 212 -7.46 4.40 18.46
N ALA A 213 -8.36 5.22 17.90
CA ALA A 213 -9.59 5.61 18.55
C ALA A 213 -10.57 4.42 18.68
N SER A 214 -10.74 3.61 17.62
CA SER A 214 -11.63 2.44 17.63
C SER A 214 -11.24 1.36 18.65
N ARG A 215 -9.99 1.38 19.12
CA ARG A 215 -9.50 0.51 20.19
C ARG A 215 -9.93 0.94 21.59
N GLN A 216 -10.31 2.21 21.75
CA GLN A 216 -10.54 2.86 23.06
C GLN A 216 -11.99 3.30 23.24
N LEU A 217 -12.70 3.53 22.13
CA LEU A 217 -14.08 3.98 22.09
C LEU A 217 -15.02 2.80 21.85
N ASP A 218 -16.26 2.94 22.31
CA ASP A 218 -17.38 2.10 21.87
C ASP A 218 -17.97 2.64 20.57
N ASP A 219 -18.86 1.88 19.95
CA ASP A 219 -19.39 2.18 18.61
C ASP A 219 -20.03 3.58 18.53
N ASP A 220 -20.85 3.97 19.50
CA ASP A 220 -21.52 5.28 19.51
C ASP A 220 -20.51 6.45 19.56
N ARG A 221 -19.48 6.34 20.42
CA ARG A 221 -18.44 7.38 20.53
C ARG A 221 -17.48 7.35 19.35
N LEU A 222 -17.26 6.19 18.75
CA LEU A 222 -16.44 6.05 17.54
C LEU A 222 -17.12 6.71 16.34
N ASP A 223 -18.44 6.54 16.19
CA ASP A 223 -19.25 7.20 15.17
C ASP A 223 -19.22 8.73 15.31
N GLU A 224 -19.30 9.24 16.56
CA GLU A 224 -19.16 10.67 16.84
C GLU A 224 -17.74 11.16 16.53
N PHE A 225 -16.73 10.38 16.93
CA PHE A 225 -15.33 10.68 16.66
C PHE A 225 -15.06 10.74 15.15
N GLU A 226 -15.50 9.76 14.37
CA GLU A 226 -15.34 9.74 12.90
C GLU A 226 -15.88 11.03 12.30
N LYS A 227 -17.14 11.37 12.62
CA LYS A 227 -17.81 12.56 12.09
C LYS A 227 -17.04 13.83 12.45
N LEU A 228 -16.72 14.03 13.73
CA LEU A 228 -16.04 15.26 14.18
C LEU A 228 -14.60 15.37 13.66
N TYR A 229 -13.86 14.26 13.66
CA TYR A 229 -12.45 14.23 13.26
C TYR A 229 -12.31 14.55 11.77
N PHE A 230 -13.02 13.81 10.92
CA PHE A 230 -12.91 13.98 9.47
C PHE A 230 -13.60 15.27 8.98
N SER A 231 -14.69 15.73 9.60
CA SER A 231 -15.39 16.97 9.16
C SER A 231 -14.79 18.26 9.71
N SER A 232 -13.84 18.20 10.65
CA SER A 232 -13.23 19.42 11.20
C SER A 232 -12.60 20.29 10.10
N GLU A 233 -12.74 21.62 10.21
CA GLU A 233 -12.24 22.57 9.21
C GLU A 233 -10.74 22.39 8.93
N ARG A 234 -9.95 22.18 9.99
CA ARG A 234 -8.51 21.92 9.87
C ARG A 234 -8.22 20.62 9.10
N MET A 235 -8.97 19.55 9.37
CA MET A 235 -8.78 18.28 8.67
C MET A 235 -9.15 18.40 7.21
N GLN A 236 -10.32 18.98 6.92
CA GLN A 236 -10.76 19.21 5.54
C GLN A 236 -9.78 20.08 4.77
N ALA A 237 -9.31 21.20 5.33
CA ALA A 237 -8.32 22.05 4.67
C ALA A 237 -7.01 21.29 4.36
N THR A 238 -6.57 20.41 5.26
CA THR A 238 -5.35 19.60 5.07
C THR A 238 -5.54 18.56 3.95
N LEU A 239 -6.66 17.84 3.95
CA LEU A 239 -6.97 16.82 2.95
C LEU A 239 -7.20 17.46 1.57
N VAL A 240 -7.91 18.59 1.51
CA VAL A 240 -8.14 19.38 0.29
C VAL A 240 -6.81 19.82 -0.30
N ALA A 241 -5.92 20.42 0.49
CA ALA A 241 -4.62 20.87 -0.01
C ALA A 241 -3.75 19.72 -0.55
N ALA A 242 -3.80 18.55 0.09
CA ALA A 242 -3.07 17.37 -0.35
C ALA A 242 -3.65 16.77 -1.65
N SER A 243 -4.98 16.71 -1.75
CA SER A 243 -5.72 16.28 -2.94
C SER A 243 -5.45 17.23 -4.12
N ASP A 244 -5.56 18.56 -3.91
CA ASP A 244 -5.32 19.56 -4.96
C ASP A 244 -3.89 19.57 -5.45
N ARG A 245 -2.92 19.40 -4.56
CA ARG A 245 -1.50 19.31 -4.97
C ARG A 245 -1.24 18.15 -5.93
N TRP A 246 -1.92 17.03 -5.71
CA TRP A 246 -1.81 15.89 -6.61
C TRP A 246 -2.57 16.16 -7.92
N LEU A 247 -3.83 16.57 -7.83
CA LEU A 247 -4.70 16.67 -8.99
C LEU A 247 -4.36 17.85 -9.92
N ALA A 248 -3.74 18.92 -9.42
CA ALA A 248 -3.39 20.08 -10.22
C ALA A 248 -2.40 19.78 -11.35
N GLU A 249 -1.57 18.75 -11.19
CA GLU A 249 -0.57 18.33 -12.18
C GLU A 249 -0.51 16.80 -12.28
N GLU A 250 -1.66 16.13 -12.18
CA GLU A 250 -1.74 14.66 -12.06
C GLU A 250 -0.85 13.94 -13.09
N LYS A 251 0.03 13.07 -12.60
CA LYS A 251 0.88 12.22 -13.43
C LYS A 251 0.42 10.76 -13.33
N PRO A 252 0.47 9.99 -14.44
CA PRO A 252 0.31 8.55 -14.37
C PRO A 252 1.26 7.96 -13.34
N HIS A 253 0.71 7.20 -12.41
CA HIS A 253 1.48 6.59 -11.32
C HIS A 253 0.89 5.22 -10.99
N PRO A 254 1.70 4.15 -10.83
CA PRO A 254 1.21 2.79 -10.56
C PRO A 254 0.31 2.67 -9.32
N ARG A 255 0.46 3.60 -8.37
CA ARG A 255 -0.32 3.69 -7.11
C ARG A 255 -1.43 4.74 -7.10
N GLY A 256 -1.74 5.36 -8.24
CA GLY A 256 -2.79 6.41 -8.32
C GLY A 256 -4.17 5.91 -7.87
N LEU A 257 -4.60 4.74 -8.35
CA LEU A 257 -5.89 4.14 -7.95
C LEU A 257 -5.97 3.89 -6.44
N GLN A 258 -4.88 3.39 -5.85
CA GLN A 258 -4.77 3.21 -4.40
C GLN A 258 -4.89 4.55 -3.65
N ALA A 259 -4.24 5.61 -4.13
CA ALA A 259 -4.33 6.94 -3.54
C ALA A 259 -5.76 7.51 -3.61
N HIS A 260 -6.47 7.31 -4.72
CA HIS A 260 -7.88 7.68 -4.84
C HIS A 260 -8.73 7.04 -3.74
N HIS A 261 -8.54 5.76 -3.43
CA HIS A 261 -9.30 5.11 -2.35
C HIS A 261 -9.10 5.77 -0.98
N TYR A 262 -7.87 6.18 -0.64
CA TYR A 262 -7.63 6.86 0.64
C TYR A 262 -8.33 8.23 0.71
N PHE A 263 -8.23 9.04 -0.34
CA PHE A 263 -8.92 10.33 -0.39
C PHE A 263 -10.44 10.16 -0.43
N ALA A 264 -10.95 9.24 -1.24
CA ALA A 264 -12.38 8.93 -1.33
C ALA A 264 -12.97 8.59 0.04
N ALA A 265 -12.32 7.68 0.78
CA ALA A 265 -12.78 7.29 2.10
C ALA A 265 -12.75 8.47 3.09
N ALA A 266 -11.66 9.25 3.12
CA ALA A 266 -11.53 10.37 4.05
C ALA A 266 -12.54 11.50 3.78
N PHE A 267 -12.77 11.85 2.50
CA PHE A 267 -13.78 12.85 2.13
C PHE A 267 -15.21 12.34 2.36
N ALA A 268 -15.46 11.04 2.16
CA ALA A 268 -16.74 10.41 2.43
C ALA A 268 -17.08 10.45 3.93
N CYS A 269 -16.12 10.13 4.82
CA CYS A 269 -16.27 10.27 6.28
C CYS A 269 -16.46 11.75 6.70
N GLY A 270 -15.76 12.68 6.03
CA GLY A 270 -15.89 14.12 6.27
C GLY A 270 -17.13 14.78 5.69
N GLY A 271 -17.96 14.06 4.91
CA GLY A 271 -19.17 14.60 4.29
C GLY A 271 -18.93 15.51 3.08
N ASN A 272 -17.71 15.55 2.52
CA ASN A 272 -17.37 16.36 1.36
C ASN A 272 -17.79 15.65 0.07
N ALA A 273 -19.07 15.82 -0.31
CA ALA A 273 -19.68 15.03 -1.38
C ALA A 273 -18.98 15.17 -2.74
N GLU A 274 -18.59 16.38 -3.12
CA GLU A 274 -17.93 16.65 -4.41
C GLU A 274 -16.60 15.90 -4.52
N ARG A 275 -15.74 16.00 -3.49
CA ARG A 275 -14.44 15.31 -3.50
C ARG A 275 -14.52 13.83 -3.25
N ALA A 276 -15.48 13.38 -2.43
CA ALA A 276 -15.77 11.96 -2.27
C ALA A 276 -16.12 11.36 -3.63
N PHE A 277 -17.04 11.98 -4.37
CA PHE A 277 -17.39 11.56 -5.73
C PHE A 277 -16.19 11.58 -6.68
N LEU A 278 -15.45 12.69 -6.73
CA LEU A 278 -14.27 12.84 -7.59
C LEU A 278 -13.28 11.68 -7.40
N HIS A 279 -12.90 11.39 -6.15
CA HIS A 279 -11.94 10.32 -5.90
C HIS A 279 -12.54 8.93 -6.06
N LEU A 280 -13.83 8.72 -5.76
CA LEU A 280 -14.52 7.46 -6.07
C LEU A 280 -14.51 7.18 -7.59
N LEU A 281 -14.76 8.19 -8.42
CA LEU A 281 -14.66 8.07 -9.87
C LEU A 281 -13.23 7.71 -10.31
N GLY A 282 -12.22 8.36 -9.71
CA GLY A 282 -10.81 8.09 -9.97
C GLY A 282 -10.33 6.68 -9.58
N THR A 283 -11.07 5.94 -8.75
CA THR A 283 -10.78 4.51 -8.49
C THR A 283 -11.01 3.63 -9.70
N ARG A 284 -11.80 4.10 -10.69
CA ARG A 284 -12.21 3.32 -11.88
C ARG A 284 -12.79 1.95 -11.52
N ASP A 285 -13.50 1.89 -10.39
CA ASP A 285 -14.14 0.67 -9.86
C ASP A 285 -13.16 -0.49 -9.57
N ARG A 286 -11.85 -0.19 -9.47
CA ARG A 286 -10.77 -1.13 -9.16
C ARG A 286 -10.46 -1.08 -7.67
N PHE A 287 -11.00 -2.04 -6.92
CA PHE A 287 -11.07 -1.96 -5.47
C PHE A 287 -9.73 -2.13 -4.77
N TYR A 288 -9.46 -1.22 -3.81
CA TYR A 288 -8.39 -1.35 -2.84
C TYR A 288 -8.92 -1.34 -1.40
N GLN A 289 -8.67 -2.45 -0.69
CA GLN A 289 -9.29 -2.75 0.58
C GLN A 289 -8.94 -1.79 1.74
N ARG A 290 -7.68 -1.35 1.86
CA ARG A 290 -7.15 -0.83 3.15
C ARG A 290 -7.96 0.30 3.79
N PRO A 291 -8.23 1.45 3.14
CA PRO A 291 -8.93 2.55 3.82
C PRO A 291 -10.30 2.14 4.34
N TRP A 292 -11.00 1.27 3.61
CA TRP A 292 -12.34 0.78 3.99
C TRP A 292 -12.28 -0.24 5.13
N ALA A 293 -11.21 -1.05 5.21
CA ALA A 293 -11.00 -2.00 6.29
C ALA A 293 -10.74 -1.34 7.66
N TYR A 294 -10.38 -0.06 7.69
CA TYR A 294 -10.36 0.69 8.96
C TYR A 294 -11.78 0.92 9.48
N LEU A 295 -12.73 1.20 8.59
CA LEU A 295 -14.13 1.50 8.92
C LEU A 295 -14.90 0.22 9.26
N ASP A 296 -14.70 -0.85 8.49
CA ASP A 296 -15.20 -2.18 8.80
C ASP A 296 -14.21 -3.23 8.29
N GLY A 297 -13.48 -3.85 9.21
CA GLY A 297 -12.50 -4.88 8.87
C GLY A 297 -13.11 -6.19 8.39
N SER A 298 -14.41 -6.41 8.63
CA SER A 298 -15.13 -7.62 8.23
C SER A 298 -15.79 -7.51 6.86
N ASP A 299 -16.21 -6.30 6.46
CA ASP A 299 -16.88 -6.03 5.19
C ASP A 299 -16.39 -4.71 4.54
N PRO A 300 -15.11 -4.61 4.15
CA PRO A 300 -14.57 -3.41 3.52
C PRO A 300 -15.20 -3.12 2.15
N GLU A 301 -15.60 -4.16 1.42
CA GLU A 301 -16.29 -4.03 0.13
C GLU A 301 -17.68 -3.41 0.29
N GLY A 302 -18.44 -3.87 1.28
CA GLY A 302 -19.75 -3.30 1.58
C GLY A 302 -19.65 -1.84 2.04
N VAL A 303 -18.62 -1.46 2.81
CA VAL A 303 -18.36 -0.05 3.13
C VAL A 303 -18.14 0.75 1.84
N TYR A 304 -17.25 0.30 0.96
CA TYR A 304 -16.99 0.97 -0.31
C TYR A 304 -18.27 1.13 -1.14
N HIS A 305 -19.06 0.07 -1.29
CA HIS A 305 -20.33 0.11 -2.01
C HIS A 305 -21.36 1.06 -1.39
N ARG A 306 -21.44 1.13 -0.06
CA ARG A 306 -22.30 2.11 0.63
C ARG A 306 -21.86 3.54 0.32
N MET A 307 -20.56 3.81 0.32
CA MET A 307 -20.03 5.14 0.01
C MET A 307 -20.23 5.50 -1.46
N VAL A 308 -20.04 4.55 -2.38
CA VAL A 308 -20.42 4.68 -3.80
C VAL A 308 -21.89 5.03 -3.92
N GLY A 309 -22.81 4.22 -3.38
CA GLY A 309 -24.25 4.49 -3.47
C GLY A 309 -24.69 5.82 -2.85
N ARG A 310 -23.96 6.33 -1.86
CA ARG A 310 -24.25 7.61 -1.20
C ARG A 310 -23.78 8.82 -2.00
N TYR A 311 -22.61 8.75 -2.61
CA TYR A 311 -21.94 9.91 -3.21
C TYR A 311 -21.94 9.92 -4.74
N TRP A 312 -22.27 8.79 -5.39
CA TRP A 312 -22.43 8.76 -6.84
C TRP A 312 -23.75 9.43 -7.26
N PRO A 313 -23.74 10.36 -8.22
CA PRO A 313 -24.96 10.94 -8.76
C PRO A 313 -25.84 9.85 -9.39
N SER A 314 -27.12 9.83 -9.04
CA SER A 314 -28.09 8.82 -9.53
C SER A 314 -28.35 8.89 -11.03
N ASN A 315 -27.96 9.98 -11.69
CA ASN A 315 -28.10 10.24 -13.12
C ASN A 315 -26.80 10.03 -13.92
N LEU A 316 -25.70 9.61 -13.28
CA LEU A 316 -24.45 9.37 -13.97
C LEU A 316 -24.42 7.95 -14.55
N HIS A 317 -24.51 7.86 -15.87
CA HIS A 317 -24.30 6.63 -16.63
C HIS A 317 -22.92 6.68 -17.28
N LEU A 318 -21.99 5.85 -16.82
CA LEU A 318 -20.69 5.69 -17.48
C LEU A 318 -20.88 4.75 -18.69
N GLU A 319 -20.64 5.26 -19.90
CA GLU A 319 -20.74 4.46 -21.14
C GLU A 319 -19.68 3.35 -21.21
N SER A 320 -18.56 3.53 -20.50
CA SER A 320 -17.55 2.50 -20.27
C SER A 320 -16.81 2.75 -18.95
N PRO A 321 -16.70 1.77 -18.04
CA PRO A 321 -15.90 1.88 -16.81
C PRO A 321 -14.37 1.93 -17.07
N MET A 322 -13.95 1.84 -18.34
CA MET A 322 -12.57 1.78 -18.80
C MET A 322 -12.09 3.06 -19.50
N ASP A 323 -12.81 4.18 -19.40
CA ASP A 323 -12.30 5.45 -19.95
C ASP A 323 -11.06 5.90 -19.16
N LEU A 324 -9.89 5.76 -19.79
CA LEU A 324 -8.57 6.04 -19.23
C LEU A 324 -8.20 7.52 -19.29
N SER A 325 -9.06 8.37 -19.86
CA SER A 325 -8.84 9.82 -19.93
C SER A 325 -8.64 10.41 -18.52
N PRO A 326 -7.84 11.49 -18.37
CA PRO A 326 -7.83 12.26 -17.14
C PRO A 326 -9.26 12.64 -16.75
N VAL A 327 -9.57 12.62 -15.45
CA VAL A 327 -10.93 12.91 -14.94
C VAL A 327 -11.38 14.34 -15.29
N PHE A 328 -10.50 15.18 -15.83
CA PHE A 328 -10.77 16.54 -16.29
C PHE A 328 -10.50 16.69 -17.80
N PRO A 329 -11.41 17.31 -18.58
CA PRO A 329 -11.05 17.93 -19.84
C PRO A 329 -10.26 19.22 -19.60
N ASP A 330 -9.39 19.57 -20.56
CA ASP A 330 -8.62 20.83 -20.62
C ASP A 330 -9.43 22.11 -20.32
#